data_AF-A0A2G9M1B7-F1
#
_entry.id   AF-A0A2G9M1B7-F1
#
_cell.length_a   1.000
_cell.length_b   1.000
_cell.length_c   1.000
_cell.angle_alpha   90.00
_cell.angle_beta   90.00
_cell.angle_gamma   90.00
#
_symmetry.space_group_name_H-M   'P 1'
#
loop_
_entity.id
_entity.type
_entity.pdbx_description
1 polymer ?
#
loop_
_entity_poly.entity_id
_entity_poly.type
_entity_poly.pdbx_seq_one_letter_code
_entity_poly.pdbx_strand_id
1 'polypeptide(L)' 'MLKMKHVSEIYDMKVFTDAGDYFGDVEEAIVTMSRIFGWKVKATKNSFLNKVLGNAKGAIVPQQLVKAIGDIMI' A
#
# COMPACT_ATOMS: atom_id res chain seq x y z
N MET A 1 18.44 -9.11 -14.57
CA MET A 1 18.73 -8.18 -13.46
C MET A 1 17.48 -8.06 -12.62
N LEU A 2 17.57 -8.21 -11.29
CA LEU A 2 16.41 -8.02 -10.41
C LEU A 2 16.03 -6.53 -10.43
N LYS A 3 14.74 -6.23 -10.65
CA LYS A 3 14.22 -4.86 -10.50
C LYS A 3 13.94 -4.65 -9.02
N MET A 4 14.79 -3.85 -8.38
CA MET A 4 14.67 -3.51 -6.96
C MET A 4 14.27 -2.04 -6.83
N LYS A 5 13.53 -1.72 -5.77
CA LYS A 5 13.23 -0.34 -5.35
C LYS A 5 13.69 -0.13 -3.92
N HIS A 6 14.10 1.09 -3.60
CA HIS A 6 14.32 1.47 -2.21
C HIS A 6 12.97 1.61 -1.49
N VAL A 7 12.88 1.13 -0.24
CA VAL A 7 11.66 1.26 0.58
C VAL A 7 11.27 2.73 0.75
N SER A 8 12.25 3.64 0.79
CA SER A 8 12.03 5.08 0.85
C SER A 8 11.27 5.65 -0.36
N GLU A 9 11.28 4.97 -1.50
CA GLU A 9 10.53 5.39 -2.70
C GLU A 9 9.06 4.97 -2.64
N ILE A 10 8.67 4.16 -1.66
CA ILE A 10 7.32 3.60 -1.56
C ILE A 10 6.41 4.46 -0.68
N TYR A 11 6.97 5.36 0.14
CA TYR A 11 6.16 6.31 0.91
C TYR A 11 5.30 7.17 -0.01
N ASP A 12 4.04 7.38 0.38
CA ASP A 12 3.02 8.11 -0.38
C ASP A 12 2.70 7.50 -1.77
N MET A 13 3.18 6.29 -2.06
CA MET A 13 2.82 5.57 -3.28
C MET A 13 1.32 5.23 -3.25
N LYS A 14 0.65 5.47 -4.38
CA LYS A 14 -0.76 5.14 -4.54
C LYS A 14 -0.95 3.64 -4.66
N VAL A 15 -1.89 3.11 -3.88
CA VAL A 15 -2.31 1.71 -3.90
C VAL A 15 -3.64 1.60 -4.62
N PHE A 16 -3.76 0.64 -5.53
CA PHE A 16 -4.98 0.35 -6.27
C PHE A 16 -5.38 -1.11 -6.07
N THR A 17 -6.68 -1.39 -6.07
CA THR A 17 -7.18 -2.76 -6.13
C THR A 17 -6.98 -3.32 -7.53
N ASP A 18 -7.16 -4.63 -7.71
CA ASP A 18 -7.12 -5.27 -9.03
C ASP A 18 -8.29 -4.90 -9.95
N ALA A 19 -9.38 -4.36 -9.39
CA ALA A 19 -10.45 -3.72 -10.13
C ALA A 19 -10.10 -2.28 -10.60
N GLY A 20 -8.95 -1.74 -10.17
CA GLY A 20 -8.50 -0.40 -10.51
C GLY A 20 -9.02 0.70 -9.57
N ASP A 21 -9.65 0.35 -8.45
CA ASP A 21 -10.09 1.33 -7.46
C ASP A 21 -8.91 1.85 -6.64
N TYR A 22 -8.82 3.17 -6.48
CA TYR A 22 -7.84 3.77 -5.60
C TYR A 22 -8.12 3.39 -4.13
N PHE A 23 -7.22 2.61 -3.55
CA PHE A 23 -7.36 2.02 -2.22
C PHE A 23 -6.87 2.94 -1.11
N GLY A 24 -5.78 3.68 -1.34
CA GLY A 24 -5.16 4.61 -0.40
C GLY A 24 -3.70 4.89 -0.77
N ASP A 25 -2.97 5.55 0.13
CA ASP A 25 -1.54 5.84 -0.06
C ASP A 25 -0.72 5.05 0.98
N VAL A 26 0.46 4.56 0.61
CA VAL A 26 1.36 3.91 1.58
C VAL A 26 1.84 4.93 2.61
N GLU A 27 1.65 4.61 3.89
CA GLU A 27 2.08 5.41 5.03
C GLU A 27 3.42 4.91 5.59
N GLU A 28 3.58 3.60 5.72
CA GLU A 28 4.80 2.98 6.24
C GLU A 28 4.97 1.53 5.77
N ALA A 29 6.22 1.07 5.77
CA ALA A 29 6.57 -0.33 5.62
C ALA A 29 6.67 -0.99 7.00
N ILE A 30 5.97 -2.11 7.19
CA ILE A 30 6.12 -2.95 8.38
C ILE A 30 7.19 -3.99 8.07
N VAL A 31 8.31 -3.93 8.79
CA VAL A 31 9.46 -4.80 8.58
C VAL A 31 9.55 -5.79 9.75
N THR A 32 9.81 -7.06 9.45
CA THR A 32 10.10 -8.08 10.45
C THR A 32 11.42 -8.77 10.10
N MET A 33 12.39 -8.69 11.01
CA MET A 33 13.79 -9.07 10.74
C MET A 33 14.36 -8.28 9.56
N SER A 34 14.52 -8.93 8.39
CA SER A 34 15.07 -8.37 7.16
C SER A 34 14.10 -8.43 5.98
N ARG A 35 12.80 -8.63 6.25
CA ARG A 35 11.76 -8.76 5.23
C ARG A 35 10.60 -7.80 5.48
N ILE A 36 10.00 -7.33 4.38
CA ILE A 36 8.73 -6.60 4.44
C ILE A 36 7.63 -7.60 4.84
N PHE A 37 7.00 -7.36 5.97
CA PHE A 37 5.80 -8.09 6.43
C PHE A 37 4.56 -7.58 5.70
N GLY A 38 4.45 -6.26 5.56
CA GLY A 38 3.34 -5.61 4.86
C GLY A 38 3.48 -4.10 4.86
N TRP A 39 2.41 -3.44 4.42
CA TRP A 39 2.34 -2.00 4.21
C TRP A 39 1.15 -1.45 4.96
N LYS A 40 1.37 -0.40 5.75
CA LYS A 40 0.24 0.37 6.27
C LYS A 40 -0.18 1.35 5.19
N VAL A 41 -1.44 1.27 4.80
CA VAL A 41 -2.04 2.14 3.78
C VAL A 41 -3.03 3.05 4.46
N LYS A 42 -2.81 4.36 4.38
CA LYS A 42 -3.72 5.37 4.94
C LYS A 42 -4.92 5.58 4.04
N ALA A 43 -6.10 5.69 4.64
CA ALA A 43 -7.31 6.06 3.93
C ALA A 43 -7.28 7.58 3.66
N THR A 44 -7.22 7.98 2.40
CA THR A 44 -7.31 9.40 2.02
C THR A 44 -8.71 9.78 1.58
N LYS A 45 -8.98 11.10 1.53
CA LYS A 45 -10.23 11.64 0.98
C LYS A 45 -10.38 11.11 -0.46
N ASN A 46 -11.46 10.38 -0.72
CA ASN A 46 -11.81 9.68 -1.98
C ASN A 46 -11.26 8.26 -2.18
N SER A 47 -10.49 7.71 -1.24
CA SER A 47 -10.07 6.31 -1.29
C SER A 47 -11.24 5.33 -1.07
N PHE A 48 -11.12 4.12 -1.63
CA PHE A 48 -12.06 3.01 -1.40
C PHE A 48 -12.20 2.72 0.10
N LEU A 49 -11.09 2.71 0.85
CA LEU A 49 -11.09 2.53 2.30
C LEU A 49 -11.98 3.54 3.01
N ASN A 50 -11.88 4.83 2.65
CA ASN A 50 -12.71 5.87 3.26
C ASN A 50 -14.21 5.69 2.94
N LYS A 51 -14.55 5.20 1.73
CA LYS A 51 -15.94 4.95 1.33
C LYS A 51 -16.57 3.77 2.07
N VAL A 52 -15.81 2.69 2.28
CA VAL A 52 -16.32 1.43 2.84
C VAL A 52 -16.22 1.40 4.36
N LEU A 53 -15.16 1.96 4.93
CA LEU A 53 -14.85 1.83 6.36
C LEU A 53 -15.14 3.10 7.18
N GLY A 54 -15.55 4.19 6.53
CA GLY A 54 -15.97 5.45 7.18
C GLY A 54 -14.88 6.13 7.99
N ASN A 55 -14.69 5.69 9.24
CA ASN A 55 -13.76 6.28 10.22
C ASN A 55 -12.42 5.54 10.33
N ALA A 56 -12.21 4.44 9.59
CA ALA A 56 -10.94 3.73 9.63
C ALA A 56 -9.83 4.61 9.03
N LYS A 57 -8.74 4.79 9.79
CA LYS A 57 -7.60 5.62 9.37
C LYS A 57 -6.78 4.99 8.24
N GLY A 58 -6.91 3.68 8.03
CA GLY A 58 -6.14 2.91 7.07
C GLY A 58 -6.30 1.41 7.29
N ALA A 59 -5.51 0.63 6.55
CA ALA A 59 -5.45 -0.82 6.64
C ALA A 59 -4.01 -1.31 6.56
N ILE A 60 -3.73 -2.46 7.17
CA ILE A 60 -2.47 -3.18 6.96
C ILE A 60 -2.67 -4.15 5.80
N VAL A 61 -1.86 -4.00 4.74
CA VAL A 61 -1.86 -4.86 3.57
C VAL A 61 -0.65 -5.80 3.66
N PRO A 62 -0.87 -7.12 3.86
CA PRO A 62 0.22 -8.10 3.86
C PRO A 62 0.98 -8.12 2.53
N GLN A 63 2.31 -8.27 2.58
CA GLN A 63 3.16 -8.30 1.37
C GLN A 63 2.73 -9.39 0.38
N GLN A 64 2.14 -10.49 0.86
CA GLN A 64 1.65 -11.61 0.03
C GLN A 64 0.45 -11.24 -0.85
N LEU A 65 -0.28 -10.16 -0.52
CA LEU A 65 -1.41 -9.68 -1.31
C LEU A 65 -1.00 -8.64 -2.35
N VAL A 66 0.22 -8.09 -2.26
CA VAL A 66 0.74 -7.12 -3.22
C VAL A 66 1.13 -7.85 -4.50
N LYS A 67 0.46 -7.53 -5.60
CA LYS A 67 0.71 -8.11 -6.92
C LYS A 67 1.89 -7.45 -7.62
N ALA A 68 2.05 -6.13 -7.49
CA ALA A 68 3.14 -5.40 -8.13
C ALA A 68 3.49 -4.10 -7.39
N ILE A 69 4.76 -3.69 -7.51
CA ILE A 69 5.27 -2.40 -7.03
C ILE A 69 6.06 -1.75 -8.16
N GLY A 70 5.59 -0.59 -8.64
CA GLY A 70 6.18 0.18 -9.73
C GLY A 70 6.05 1.67 -9.48
N ASP A 71 5.38 2.38 -10.37
CA ASP A 71 4.94 3.77 -10.15
C ASP A 71 3.72 3.84 -9.21
N ILE A 72 2.97 2.73 -9.15
CA ILE A 72 1.88 2.48 -8.21
C ILE A 72 2.05 1.09 -7.58
N MET A 73 1.33 0.85 -6.49
CA MET A 73 1.18 -0.47 -5.88
C MET A 73 -0.19 -1.04 -6.28
N ILE A 74 -0.21 -2.33 -6.61
CA ILE A 74 -1.43 -3.09 -6.91
C ILE A 74 -1.50 -4.27 -5.96
#